data_AF-A0A960TSM4-F1
#
_entry.id   AF-A0A960TSM4-F1
#
_cell.length_a   1.000
_cell.length_b   1.000
_cell.length_c   1.000
_cell.angle_alpha   90.00
_cell.angle_beta   90.00
_cell.angle_gamma   90.00
#
_symmetry.space_group_name_H-M   'P 1'
#
loop_
_entity.id
_entity.type
_entity.pdbx_description
1 polymer ?
#
loop_
_entity_poly.entity_id
_entity_poly.type
_entity_poly.pdbx_seq_one_letter_code
_entity_poly.pdbx_strand_id
1 'polypeptide(L)' 'WAAKGACLKVLDGPMDPVTYRDVEVFRDAHGAPGLRLHGHALARLEARGGGALHLSLSHERDHAVAVVVLD' A
#
# COMPACT_ATOMS: atom_id res chain seq x y z
N TRP A 1 -8.51 -5.08 3.33
CA TRP A 1 -7.33 -5.99 3.25
C TRP A 1 -6.62 -5.88 1.91
N ALA A 2 -7.31 -6.07 0.76
CA ALA A 2 -6.70 -6.09 -0.58
C ALA A 2 -5.64 -5.02 -0.83
N ALA A 3 -5.92 -3.74 -0.56
CA ALA A 3 -4.96 -2.65 -0.74
C ALA A 3 -3.69 -2.79 0.10
N LYS A 4 -3.81 -3.14 1.39
CA LYS A 4 -2.67 -3.37 2.28
C LYS A 4 -1.83 -4.55 1.78
N GLY A 5 -2.47 -5.65 1.40
CA GLY A 5 -1.78 -6.83 0.86
C GLY A 5 -1.06 -6.56 -0.47
N ALA A 6 -1.67 -5.77 -1.36
CA ALA A 6 -1.04 -5.36 -2.61
C ALA A 6 0.17 -4.44 -2.34
N CYS A 7 0.05 -3.49 -1.41
CA CYS A 7 1.16 -2.62 -1.01
C CYS A 7 2.33 -3.41 -0.40
N LEU A 8 2.05 -4.39 0.47
CA LEU A 8 3.09 -5.27 1.01
C LEU A 8 3.86 -5.97 -0.10
N LYS A 9 3.23 -6.44 -1.18
CA LYS A 9 3.94 -7.07 -2.31
C LYS A 9 4.88 -6.12 -3.05
N VAL A 10 4.58 -4.81 -3.05
CA VAL A 10 5.45 -3.80 -3.65
C VAL A 10 6.65 -3.51 -2.75
N LEU A 11 6.43 -3.47 -1.43
CA LEU A 11 7.45 -3.07 -0.45
C LEU A 11 8.31 -4.23 0.07
N ASP A 12 7.74 -5.42 0.23
CA ASP A 12 8.39 -6.55 0.88
C ASP A 12 9.58 -7.07 0.07
N GLY A 13 10.66 -7.34 0.81
CA GLY A 13 11.84 -8.04 0.36
C GLY A 13 12.25 -9.07 1.41
N PRO A 14 13.16 -10.01 1.08
CA PRO A 14 13.35 -11.26 1.83
C PRO A 14 13.88 -11.14 3.27
N MET A 15 14.39 -9.98 3.71
CA MET A 15 15.22 -9.89 4.93
C MET A 15 14.58 -9.19 6.14
N ASP A 16 13.47 -8.45 5.99
CA ASP A 16 12.74 -7.90 7.15
C ASP A 16 11.31 -7.51 6.72
N PRO A 17 10.28 -8.19 7.26
CA PRO A 17 8.92 -8.13 6.71
C PRO A 17 8.19 -6.87 7.16
N VAL A 18 7.66 -6.12 6.20
CA VAL A 18 6.77 -5.00 6.47
C VAL A 18 5.44 -5.55 7.00
N THR A 19 4.92 -4.97 8.08
CA THR A 19 3.62 -5.39 8.62
C THR A 19 2.48 -4.58 8.02
N TYR A 20 1.31 -5.20 7.83
CA TYR A 20 0.12 -4.50 7.31
C TYR A 20 -0.35 -3.32 8.20
N ARG A 21 0.12 -3.26 9.46
CA ARG A 21 -0.24 -2.18 10.39
C ARG A 21 0.39 -0.85 9.98
N ASP A 22 1.54 -0.92 9.32
CA ASP A 22 2.29 0.24 8.83
C ASP A 22 1.75 0.80 7.52
N VAL A 23 0.72 0.18 6.93
CA VAL A 23 0.09 0.62 5.68
C VAL A 23 -1.31 1.15 5.97
N GLU A 24 -1.53 2.45 5.92
CA GLU A 24 -2.84 3.08 6.05
C GLU A 24 -3.51 3.22 4.67
N VAL A 25 -4.79 2.86 4.57
CA VAL A 25 -5.62 3.12 3.40
C VAL A 25 -6.56 4.26 3.74
N PHE A 26 -6.49 5.36 3.01
CA PHE A 26 -7.37 6.51 3.21
C PHE A 26 -8.20 6.80 1.96
N ARG A 27 -9.23 7.63 2.11
CA ARG A 27 -9.95 8.27 1.00
C ARG A 27 -9.69 9.76 1.06
N ASP A 28 -9.38 10.37 -0.07
CA ASP A 28 -9.20 11.81 -0.15
C ASP A 28 -10.55 12.57 -0.17
N ALA A 29 -10.50 13.90 -0.29
CA ALA A 29 -11.68 14.75 -0.35
C ALA A 29 -12.58 14.49 -1.58
N HIS A 30 -12.04 13.88 -2.64
CA HIS A 30 -12.76 13.52 -3.85
C HIS A 30 -13.22 12.05 -3.84
N GLY A 31 -12.95 11.32 -2.76
CA GLY A 31 -13.29 9.91 -2.59
C GLY A 31 -12.30 8.93 -3.22
N ALA A 32 -11.21 9.42 -3.84
CA ALA A 32 -10.18 8.56 -4.41
C ALA A 32 -9.41 7.84 -3.28
N PRO A 33 -9.13 6.53 -3.43
CA PRO A 33 -8.36 5.79 -2.43
C PRO A 33 -6.86 6.12 -2.53
N GLY A 34 -6.18 6.19 -1.38
CA GLY A 34 -4.75 6.42 -1.29
C GLY A 34 -4.07 5.55 -0.22
N LEU A 35 -2.74 5.54 -0.26
CA LEU A 35 -1.90 4.84 0.72
C LEU A 35 -1.04 5.84 1.49
N ARG A 36 -0.98 5.68 2.81
CA ARG A 36 0.00 6.36 3.66
C ARG A 36 0.81 5.31 4.40
N LEU A 37 2.13 5.39 4.26
CA LEU A 37 3.04 4.47 4.94
C LEU A 37 3.53 5.07 6.25
N HIS A 38 3.73 4.20 7.22
CA HIS A 38 4.25 4.50 8.56
C HIS A 38 5.40 3.55 8.89
N GLY A 39 6.12 3.83 9.98
CA GLY A 39 7.07 2.86 10.58
C GLY A 39 8.03 2.22 9.58
N HIS A 40 8.07 0.88 9.59
CA HIS A 40 8.98 0.11 8.73
C HIS A 40 8.57 0.19 7.25
N ALA A 41 7.28 0.27 6.94
CA ALA A 41 6.82 0.40 5.55
C ALA A 41 7.38 1.68 4.89
N LEU A 42 7.31 2.80 5.61
CA LEU A 42 7.84 4.08 5.13
C LEU A 42 9.36 4.01 4.97
N ALA A 43 10.06 3.52 5.98
CA ALA A 43 11.52 3.36 5.91
C ALA A 43 11.97 2.49 4.73
N ARG A 44 11.19 1.46 4.36
CA ARG A 44 11.44 0.63 3.18
C ARG A 44 11.22 1.34 1.87
N LEU A 45 10.16 2.13 1.75
CA LEU A 45 9.93 2.94 0.56
C LEU A 45 11.11 3.92 0.36
N GLU A 46 11.50 4.64 1.42
CA GLU A 46 12.62 5.57 1.38
C GLU A 46 13.95 4.88 1.03
N ALA A 47 14.23 3.71 1.63
CA ALA A 47 15.44 2.93 1.32
C ALA A 47 15.51 2.45 -0.14
N ARG A 48 14.37 2.42 -0.85
CA ARG A 48 14.27 2.06 -2.27
C ARG A 48 14.33 3.29 -3.21
N GLY A 49 14.55 4.48 -2.66
CA GLY A 49 14.59 5.74 -3.41
C GLY A 49 13.34 6.61 -3.29
N GLY A 50 12.40 6.23 -2.41
CA GLY A 50 11.14 6.94 -2.24
C GLY A 50 10.17 6.67 -3.40
N GLY A 51 9.28 7.62 -3.66
CA GLY A 51 8.35 7.58 -4.79
C GLY A 51 6.87 7.71 -4.39
N ALA A 52 6.01 7.81 -5.39
CA ALA A 52 4.57 7.87 -5.18
C ALA A 52 3.95 6.48 -5.34
N LEU A 53 3.05 6.14 -4.41
CA LEU A 53 2.24 4.93 -4.48
C LEU A 53 0.84 5.27 -5.00
N HIS A 54 0.46 4.63 -6.10
CA HIS A 54 -0.86 4.76 -6.71
C HIS A 54 -1.72 3.55 -6.37
N LEU A 55 -2.95 3.78 -5.91
CA LEU A 55 -3.88 2.72 -5.51
C LEU A 55 -5.15 2.75 -6.36
N SER A 56 -5.50 1.62 -6.94
CA SER A 56 -6.85 1.34 -7.43
C SER A 56 -7.46 0.19 -6.62
N LEU A 57 -8.72 0.36 -6.21
CA LEU A 57 -9.44 -0.59 -5.36
C LEU A 57 -10.84 -0.83 -5.93
N SER A 58 -11.21 -2.09 -6.10
CA SER A 58 -12.57 -2.51 -6.43
C SER A 58 -13.01 -3.63 -5.50
N HIS A 59 -14.29 -3.69 -5.17
CA HIS A 59 -14.86 -4.78 -4.40
C HIS A 59 -16.28 -5.08 -4.83
N GLU A 60 -16.67 -6.33 -4.65
CA GLU A 60 -18.04 -6.82 -4.76
C GLU A 60 -18.42 -7.52 -3.45
N ARG A 61 -19.49 -8.33 -3.47
CA ARG A 61 -20.01 -8.99 -2.26
C ARG A 61 -18.96 -9.90 -1.60
N ASP A 62 -18.29 -10.72 -2.40
CA ASP A 62 -17.47 -11.82 -1.89
C ASP A 62 -15.96 -11.58 -2.09
N HIS A 63 -15.60 -10.60 -2.92
CA HIS A 63 -14.22 -10.36 -3.34
C HIS A 63 -13.84 -8.90 -3.30
N ALA A 64 -12.55 -8.64 -3.07
CA ALA A 64 -11.95 -7.33 -3.19
C ALA A 64 -10.60 -7.46 -3.89
N VAL A 65 -10.34 -6.57 -4.85
CA VAL A 65 -9.11 -6.51 -5.63
C VAL A 65 -8.48 -5.13 -5.46
N ALA A 66 -7.16 -5.11 -5.35
CA ALA A 66 -6.40 -3.87 -5.35
C ALA A 66 -5.17 -3.98 -6.24
N VAL A 67 -4.88 -2.90 -6.93
CA VAL A 67 -3.65 -2.72 -7.71
C VAL A 67 -2.88 -1.57 -7.06
N VAL A 68 -1.60 -1.81 -6.78
CA VAL A 68 -0.68 -0.80 -6.26
C VAL A 68 0.52 -0.72 -7.18
N VAL A 69 0.86 0.49 -7.59
CA VAL A 69 2.03 0.77 -8.43
C VAL A 69 2.90 1.78 -7.69
N LEU A 70 4.22 1.59 -7.78
CA LEU A 70 5.25 2.52 -7.33
C LEU A 70 5.92 3.11 -8.57
N ASP A 71 6.03 4.43 -8.64
CA ASP A 71 6.79 5.14 -9.68
C ASP A 71 8.30 4.89 -9.60
#